data_AF-A0A425WDV1-F1
#
_entry.id   AF-A0A425WDV1-F1
#
_cell.length_a   1.000
_cell.length_b   1.000
_cell.length_c   1.000
_cell.angle_alpha   90.00
_cell.angle_beta   90.00
_cell.angle_gamma   90.00
#
_symmetry.space_group_name_H-M   'P 1'
#
loop_
_entity.id
_entity.type
_entity.pdbx_description
1 polymer ?
#
loop_
_entity_poly.entity_id
_entity_poly.type
_entity_poly.pdbx_seq_one_letter_code
_entity_poly.pdbx_strand_id
1 'polypeptide(L)' 'MNDDTLEQFYQEGLEERLISYLAKKKNISLEKAMDIYYHSDMARYISEGKYGIQYLDYKVLAQMLMDSEQDLFEK' A
#
# COMPACT_ATOMS: atom_id res chain seq x y z
N MET A 1 -22.51 -4.38 12.32
CA MET A 1 -21.29 -4.37 11.50
C MET A 1 -20.90 -5.81 11.32
N ASN A 2 -20.82 -6.28 10.08
CA ASN A 2 -20.36 -7.63 9.78
C ASN A 2 -18.82 -7.60 9.70
N ASP A 3 -18.17 -8.74 9.93
CA ASP A 3 -16.70 -8.83 9.94
C ASP A 3 -16.08 -8.34 8.62
N ASP A 4 -16.71 -8.64 7.48
CA ASP A 4 -16.31 -8.16 6.15
C ASP A 4 -16.23 -6.63 6.06
N THR A 5 -17.16 -5.92 6.72
CA THR A 5 -17.19 -4.45 6.72
C THR A 5 -16.03 -3.90 7.54
N LEU A 6 -15.70 -4.54 8.66
CA LEU A 6 -14.59 -4.11 9.51
C LEU A 6 -13.23 -4.32 8.81
N GLU A 7 -13.09 -5.44 8.11
CA GLU A 7 -11.87 -5.75 7.37
C GLU A 7 -11.65 -4.78 6.20
N GLN A 8 -12.71 -4.39 5.49
CA GLN A 8 -12.64 -3.35 4.46
C GLN A 8 -12.17 -2.00 5.02
N PHE A 9 -12.77 -1.51 6.11
CA PHE A 9 -12.34 -0.25 6.74
C PHE A 9 -10.88 -0.31 7.21
N TYR A 10 -10.45 -1.47 7.71
CA TYR A 10 -9.06 -1.66 8.13
C TYR A 10 -8.10 -1.61 6.94
N GLN A 11 -8.43 -2.30 5.84
CA GLN A 11 -7.64 -2.28 4.62
C GLN A 11 -7.56 -0.86 4.04
N GLU A 12 -8.68 -0.17 3.84
CA GLU A 12 -8.69 1.20 3.32
C GLU A 12 -7.78 2.14 4.14
N GLY A 13 -7.87 2.06 5.47
CA GLY A 13 -7.01 2.84 6.36
C GLY A 13 -5.54 2.42 6.34
N LEU A 14 -5.24 1.16 6.01
CA LEU A 14 -3.87 0.70 5.75
C LEU A 14 -3.33 1.30 4.45
N GLU A 15 -4.10 1.23 3.36
CA GLU A 15 -3.74 1.77 2.05
C GLU A 15 -3.47 3.27 2.13
N GLU A 16 -4.38 4.03 2.76
CA GLU A 16 -4.26 5.50 2.89
C GLU A 16 -2.94 5.89 3.59
N ARG A 17 -2.61 5.21 4.69
CA ARG A 17 -1.37 5.47 5.44
C ARG A 17 -0.13 5.06 4.66
N LEU A 18 -0.19 3.93 3.95
CA LEU A 18 0.90 3.44 3.10
C LEU A 18 1.18 4.44 1.98
N ILE A 19 0.17 4.84 1.22
CA ILE A 19 0.26 5.82 0.12
C ILE A 19 0.79 7.16 0.64
N SER A 20 0.23 7.66 1.74
CA SER A 20 0.66 8.91 2.37
C SER A 20 2.12 8.86 2.82
N TYR A 21 2.57 7.71 3.32
CA TYR A 21 3.96 7.50 3.71
C TYR A 21 4.89 7.44 2.50
N LEU A 22 4.50 6.74 1.43
CA LEU A 22 5.26 6.70 0.17
C LEU A 22 5.47 8.10 -0.41
N ALA A 23 4.40 8.90 -0.50
CA ALA A 23 4.45 10.26 -1.00
C ALA A 23 5.52 11.10 -0.26
N LYS A 24 5.50 11.03 1.09
CA LYS A 24 6.48 11.72 1.93
C LYS A 24 7.89 11.16 1.78
N LYS A 25 8.05 9.83 1.75
CA LYS A 25 9.36 9.17 1.75
C LYS A 25 10.11 9.35 0.43
N LYS A 26 9.40 9.33 -0.70
CA LYS A 26 9.96 9.54 -2.04
C LYS A 26 9.89 11.00 -2.51
N ASN A 27 9.30 11.89 -1.72
CA ASN A 27 9.09 13.30 -2.05
C ASN A 27 8.35 13.48 -3.39
N ILE A 28 7.23 12.76 -3.55
CA ILE A 28 6.36 12.80 -4.72
C ILE A 28 4.96 13.27 -4.34
N SER A 29 4.15 13.67 -5.33
CA SER A 29 2.76 14.02 -5.08
C SER A 29 1.96 12.82 -4.57
N LEU A 30 0.88 13.09 -3.82
CA LEU A 30 -0.04 12.04 -3.38
C LEU A 30 -0.63 11.28 -4.58
N GLU A 31 -0.97 12.00 -5.65
CA GLU A 31 -1.45 11.42 -6.91
C GLU A 31 -0.44 10.41 -7.49
N LYS A 32 0.85 10.77 -7.58
CA LYS A 32 1.87 9.85 -8.07
C LYS A 32 2.05 8.65 -7.14
N ALA A 33 1.96 8.84 -5.82
CA ALA A 33 2.03 7.73 -4.87
C ALA A 33 0.83 6.78 -4.99
N MET A 34 -0.37 7.30 -5.24
CA MET A 34 -1.57 6.50 -5.52
C MET A 34 -1.39 5.70 -6.81
N ASP A 35 -0.92 6.35 -7.88
CA ASP A 35 -0.66 5.68 -9.16
C ASP A 35 0.32 4.52 -9.00
N ILE A 36 1.44 4.75 -8.30
CA ILE A 36 2.44 3.71 -7.99
C ILE A 36 1.81 2.57 -7.19
N TYR A 37 1.07 2.88 -6.12
CA TYR A 37 0.46 1.86 -5.26
C TYR A 37 -0.55 1.01 -6.03
N TYR A 38 -1.50 1.60 -6.75
CA TYR A 38 -2.52 0.83 -7.44
C TYR A 38 -2.01 0.07 -8.68
N HIS A 39 -0.85 0.43 -9.21
CA HIS A 39 -0.15 -0.37 -10.22
C HIS A 39 0.78 -1.45 -9.65
N SER A 40 0.90 -1.54 -8.32
CA SER A 40 1.83 -2.47 -7.67
C SER A 40 1.23 -3.86 -7.43
N ASP A 41 2.12 -4.84 -7.39
CA ASP A 41 1.80 -6.17 -6.87
C ASP A 41 1.47 -6.12 -5.37
N MET A 42 2.05 -5.17 -4.63
CA MET A 42 1.74 -4.94 -3.22
C MET A 42 0.26 -4.69 -2.97
N ALA A 43 -0.40 -3.82 -3.76
CA ALA A 43 -1.84 -3.55 -3.62
C ALA A 43 -2.68 -4.79 -3.88
N ARG A 44 -2.30 -5.60 -4.87
CA ARG A 44 -2.94 -6.90 -5.12
C ARG A 44 -2.75 -7.86 -3.94
N TYR A 45 -1.55 -7.93 -3.37
CA TYR A 45 -1.28 -8.84 -2.25
C TYR A 45 -2.02 -8.43 -0.97
N ILE A 46 -2.17 -7.12 -0.71
CA ILE A 46 -2.95 -6.62 0.41
C ILE A 46 -4.43 -6.95 0.23
N SER A 47 -4.99 -6.71 -0.96
CA SER A 47 -6.41 -6.97 -1.24
C SER A 47 -6.76 -8.46 -1.24
N GLU A 48 -5.87 -9.32 -1.73
CA GLU A 48 -6.03 -10.79 -1.69
C GLU A 48 -5.74 -11.39 -0.30
N GLY A 49 -5.22 -10.59 0.64
CA GLY A 49 -4.77 -11.08 1.94
C GLY A 49 -3.60 -12.08 1.85
N LYS A 50 -2.80 -11.97 0.78
CA LYS A 50 -1.77 -12.95 0.43
C LYS A 50 -0.68 -12.96 1.50
N TYR A 51 -0.32 -14.16 1.96
CA TYR A 51 0.66 -14.35 3.05
C TYR A 51 0.33 -13.64 4.37
N GLY A 52 -0.90 -13.12 4.55
CA GLY A 52 -1.27 -12.35 5.74
C GLY A 52 -0.63 -10.97 5.82
N ILE A 53 -0.10 -10.42 4.72
CA ILE A 53 0.63 -9.14 4.75
C ILE A 53 -0.27 -7.95 5.07
N GLN A 54 -1.59 -8.06 4.88
CA GLN A 54 -2.55 -7.01 5.23
C GLN A 54 -2.52 -6.66 6.72
N TYR A 55 -1.97 -7.52 7.58
CA TYR A 55 -1.83 -7.25 9.01
C TYR A 55 -0.46 -6.65 9.41
N LEU A 56 0.43 -6.38 8.44
CA LEU A 56 1.71 -5.72 8.69
C LEU A 56 1.55 -4.20 8.84
N ASP A 57 2.54 -3.57 9.48
CA ASP A 57 2.59 -2.11 9.56
C ASP A 57 2.79 -1.49 8.16
N TYR A 58 2.07 -0.41 7.88
CA TYR A 58 2.10 0.28 6.60
C TYR A 58 3.51 0.74 6.18
N LYS A 59 4.42 1.03 7.13
CA LYS A 59 5.81 1.40 6.80
C LYS A 59 6.60 0.20 6.29
N VAL A 60 6.33 -0.98 6.83
CA VAL A 60 6.97 -2.23 6.37
C VAL A 60 6.49 -2.55 4.96
N LEU A 61 5.18 -2.45 4.71
CA LEU A 61 4.60 -2.66 3.37
C LEU A 61 5.14 -1.64 2.36
N ALA A 62 5.21 -0.37 2.74
CA ALA A 62 5.80 0.66 1.88
C ALA A 62 7.28 0.38 1.59
N GLN A 63 8.05 -0.08 2.58
CA GLN A 63 9.45 -0.44 2.38
C GLN A 63 9.60 -1.64 1.43
N MET A 64 8.80 -2.68 1.62
CA MET A 64 8.75 -3.83 0.72
C MET A 64 8.46 -3.39 -0.72
N LEU A 65 7.43 -2.55 -0.93
CA LEU A 65 7.09 -2.00 -2.25
C LEU A 65 8.29 -1.26 -2.87
N MET A 66 8.93 -0.37 -2.11
CA MET A 66 10.07 0.41 -2.58
C MET A 66 11.28 -0.48 -2.92
N ASP A 67 11.45 -1.61 -2.24
CA ASP A 67 12.57 -2.51 -2.45
C ASP A 67 12.32 -3.50 -3.59
N SER A 68 11.09 -4.03 -3.71
CA SER A 68 10.74 -5.07 -4.68
C SER A 68 10.24 -4.54 -6.03
N GLU A 69 9.67 -3.33 -6.09
CA GLU A 69 9.00 -2.78 -7.27
C GLU A 69 9.58 -1.41 -7.67
N GLN A 70 10.92 -1.31 -7.72
CA GLN A 70 11.65 -0.06 -7.97
C GLN A 70 11.29 0.59 -9.31
N ASP A 71 11.03 -0.21 -10.34
CA ASP A 71 10.69 0.24 -11.70
C ASP A 71 9.44 1.15 -11.74
N LEU A 72 8.54 1.02 -10.76
CA LEU A 72 7.35 1.88 -10.66
C LEU A 72 7.69 3.32 -10.27
N PHE A 73 8.83 3.55 -9.61
CA PHE A 73 9.26 4.87 -9.14
C PHE A 73 10.10 5.64 -10.17
N GLU A 74 10.59 4.96 -11.20
CA GLU A 74 11.44 5.54 -12.25
C GLU A 74 10.64 6.13 -13.43
N LYS A 75 9.34 5.83 -13.50
CA LYS A 75 8.38 6.45 -14.44
C LYS A 75 8.01 7.87 -14.01
#